data_AF-Q7Z1K4-F1
#
_entry.id   AF-Q7Z1K4-F1
#
_cell.length_a   1.000
_cell.length_b   1.000
_cell.length_c   1.000
_cell.angle_alpha   90.00
_cell.angle_beta   90.00
_cell.angle_gamma   90.00
#
_symmetry.space_group_name_H-M   'P 1'
#
loop_
_entity.id
_entity.type
_entity.pdbx_description
1 polymer ?
#
loop_
_entity_poly.entity_id
_entity_poly.type
_entity_poly.pdbx_seq_one_letter_code
_entity_poly.pdbx_strand_id
1 'polypeptide(L)' 'TVSAKEGYLVKKSNGCKYECFKLGENEHCDTECKAPNQGGSYGYCDTFECWCEGLPESTPTWPLPNKSCGKK' A
#
# COMPACT_ATOMS: atom_id res chain seq x y z
N THR A 1 -3.03 -19.74 -11.77
CA THR A 1 -2.30 -18.47 -11.57
C THR A 1 -2.90 -17.79 -10.36
N VAL A 2 -2.11 -17.57 -9.31
CA VAL A 2 -2.53 -16.64 -8.24
C VAL A 2 -2.45 -15.27 -8.88
N SER A 3 -3.60 -14.63 -9.14
CA SER A 3 -3.60 -13.24 -9.56
C SER A 3 -3.13 -12.45 -8.34
N ALA A 4 -1.96 -11.83 -8.46
CA ALA A 4 -1.50 -10.91 -7.44
C ALA A 4 -2.04 -9.53 -7.82
N LYS A 5 -2.71 -8.87 -6.88
CA LYS A 5 -3.25 -7.53 -7.13
C LYS A 5 -2.22 -6.46 -6.81
N GLU A 6 -2.57 -5.24 -7.17
CA GLU A 6 -1.79 -4.05 -6.89
C GLU A 6 -2.68 -2.95 -6.30
N GLY A 7 -2.05 -1.95 -5.69
CA GLY A 7 -2.75 -0.76 -5.22
C GLY A 7 -1.98 0.05 -4.19
N TYR A 8 -2.56 1.19 -3.81
CA TYR A 8 -2.00 2.01 -2.74
C TYR A 8 -2.09 1.31 -1.38
N LEU A 9 -0.98 1.28 -0.66
CA LEU A 9 -0.94 0.82 0.73
C LEU A 9 -1.83 1.71 1.61
N VAL A 10 -2.55 1.09 2.53
CA VAL A 10 -3.46 1.79 3.45
C VAL A 10 -3.20 1.41 4.91
N LYS A 11 -3.10 2.43 5.77
CA LYS A 11 -2.99 2.27 7.22
C LYS A 11 -4.35 1.85 7.77
N LYS A 12 -4.50 0.59 8.19
CA LYS A 12 -5.74 0.07 8.80
C LYS A 12 -6.22 0.89 10.02
N SER A 13 -5.28 1.55 10.71
CA SER A 13 -5.54 2.39 11.90
C SER A 13 -6.31 3.67 11.60
N ASN A 14 -6.19 4.28 10.41
CA ASN A 14 -6.83 5.57 10.09
C ASN A 14 -7.42 5.66 8.66
N GLY A 15 -7.25 4.64 7.82
CA GLY A 15 -7.74 4.63 6.44
C GLY A 15 -6.97 5.52 5.48
N CYS A 16 -5.83 6.08 5.89
CA CYS A 16 -4.98 6.92 5.05
C CYS A 16 -3.95 6.09 4.28
N LYS A 17 -3.57 6.59 3.09
CA LYS A 17 -2.46 6.02 2.32
C LYS A 17 -1.13 6.20 3.07
N TYR A 18 -0.13 5.39 2.72
CA TYR A 18 1.25 5.64 3.16
C TYR A 18 1.85 6.74 2.27
N GLU A 19 2.35 7.80 2.88
CA GLU A 19 2.90 8.94 2.16
C GLU A 19 4.40 8.73 1.87
N CYS A 20 4.86 9.27 0.75
CA CYS A 20 6.25 9.25 0.35
C CYS A 20 6.59 10.52 -0.45
N PHE A 21 7.83 11.00 -0.34
CA PHE A 21 8.23 12.26 -0.98
C PHE A 21 9.10 12.09 -2.23
N LYS A 22 9.88 11.01 -2.29
CA LYS A 22 10.72 10.68 -3.44
C LYS A 22 9.92 9.77 -4.39
N LEU A 23 9.45 10.34 -5.50
CA LEU A 23 8.72 9.62 -6.56
C LEU A 23 9.58 8.52 -7.19
N GLY A 24 8.93 7.47 -7.68
CA GLY A 24 9.59 6.30 -8.25
C GLY A 24 10.18 5.40 -7.16
N GLU A 25 11.38 4.88 -7.41
CA GLU A 25 12.06 3.95 -6.49
C GLU A 25 12.23 4.54 -5.09
N ASN A 26 11.60 3.88 -4.11
CA ASN A 26 11.46 4.35 -2.76
C ASN A 26 11.56 3.20 -1.76
N GLU A 27 12.67 3.16 -1.01
CA GLU A 27 12.97 2.10 -0.04
C GLU A 27 11.90 1.97 1.05
N HIS A 28 11.27 3.07 1.47
CA HIS A 28 10.19 3.03 2.45
C HIS A 28 8.97 2.29 1.88
N CYS A 29 8.54 2.64 0.68
CA CYS A 29 7.40 1.98 0.04
C CYS A 29 7.69 0.50 -0.27
N ASP A 30 8.91 0.19 -0.72
CA ASP A 30 9.31 -1.20 -0.98
C ASP A 30 9.34 -2.04 0.31
N THR A 31 9.88 -1.48 1.39
CA THR A 31 9.94 -2.13 2.71
C THR A 31 8.53 -2.39 3.26
N GLU A 32 7.65 -1.40 3.23
CA GLU A 32 6.26 -1.55 3.69
C GLU A 32 5.49 -2.55 2.82
N CYS A 33 5.68 -2.52 1.50
CA CYS A 33 5.03 -3.44 0.57
C CYS A 33 5.42 -4.90 0.83
N LYS A 34 6.71 -5.15 1.06
CA LYS A 34 7.27 -6.49 1.35
C LYS A 34 7.07 -6.94 2.79
N ALA A 35 6.60 -6.06 3.68
CA ALA A 35 6.40 -6.39 5.07
C ALA A 35 5.46 -7.61 5.20
N PRO A 36 5.68 -8.54 6.16
CA PRO A 36 4.89 -9.76 6.27
C PRO A 36 3.38 -9.54 6.44
N ASN A 37 2.96 -8.37 6.97
CA ASN A 37 1.56 -8.00 7.12
C ASN A 37 0.89 -7.48 5.83
N GLN A 38 1.66 -7.21 4.77
CA GLN A 38 1.17 -6.84 3.44
C GLN A 38 1.40 -7.98 2.44
N GLY A 39 2.62 -8.52 2.38
CA GLY A 39 2.99 -9.67 1.56
C GLY A 39 3.18 -9.38 0.07
N GLY A 40 3.43 -8.11 -0.30
CA GLY A 40 3.70 -7.70 -1.67
C GLY A 40 5.10 -8.04 -2.15
N SER A 41 5.35 -7.82 -3.44
CA SER A 41 6.62 -8.16 -4.10
C SER A 41 7.49 -6.95 -4.40
N TYR A 42 6.89 -5.79 -4.68
CA TYR A 42 7.63 -4.57 -5.02
C TYR A 42 6.79 -3.34 -4.70
N GLY A 43 7.40 -2.36 -4.02
CA GLY A 43 6.75 -1.10 -3.68
C GLY A 43 7.54 0.12 -4.15
N TYR A 44 6.81 1.16 -4.56
CA TYR A 44 7.40 2.42 -5.01
C TYR A 44 6.48 3.60 -4.69
N CYS A 45 7.01 4.81 -4.84
CA CYS A 45 6.26 6.03 -4.58
C CYS A 45 5.57 6.53 -5.86
N ASP A 46 4.26 6.42 -5.90
CA ASP A 46 3.40 6.90 -6.97
C ASP A 46 2.52 8.05 -6.47
N THR A 47 2.52 9.18 -7.18
CA THR A 47 1.74 10.37 -6.80
C THR A 47 1.88 10.83 -5.33
N PHE A 48 3.05 10.67 -4.73
CA PHE A 48 3.36 10.93 -3.30
C PHE A 48 2.76 9.94 -2.31
N GLU A 49 2.29 8.78 -2.77
CA GLU A 49 1.84 7.68 -1.94
C GLU A 49 2.45 6.32 -2.35
N CYS A 50 2.55 5.39 -1.41
CA CYS A 50 3.16 4.09 -1.70
C CYS A 50 2.19 3.19 -2.48
N TRP A 51 2.57 2.86 -3.71
CA TRP A 51 1.99 1.78 -4.52
C TRP A 51 2.72 0.47 -4.21
N CYS A 52 1.99 -0.64 -4.24
CA CYS A 52 2.53 -1.96 -3.96
C CYS A 52 1.96 -2.96 -4.96
N GLU A 53 2.87 -3.69 -5.61
CA GLU A 53 2.58 -4.75 -6.56
C GLU A 53 2.72 -6.12 -5.90
N GLY A 54 2.04 -7.11 -6.46
CA GLY A 54 2.21 -8.50 -6.04
C GLY A 54 1.53 -8.82 -4.69
N LEU A 55 0.50 -8.07 -4.32
CA LEU A 55 -0.22 -8.26 -3.06
C LEU A 55 -1.11 -9.51 -3.09
N PRO A 56 -1.25 -10.23 -1.96
CA PRO A 56 -2.30 -11.22 -1.75
C PRO A 56 -3.68 -10.57 -1.87
N GLU A 57 -4.66 -11.31 -2.41
CA GLU A 57 -6.05 -10.84 -2.52
C GLU A 57 -6.66 -10.40 -1.18
N SER A 58 -6.23 -11.03 -0.08
CA SER A 58 -6.67 -10.72 1.29
C SER A 58 -6.11 -9.42 1.85
N THR A 59 -5.05 -8.85 1.27
CA THR A 59 -4.42 -7.63 1.76
C THR A 59 -5.24 -6.41 1.34
N PRO A 60 -5.74 -5.58 2.27
CA PRO A 60 -6.54 -4.42 1.88
C PRO A 60 -5.66 -3.35 1.24
N THR A 61 -6.14 -2.80 0.14
CA THR A 61 -5.60 -1.61 -0.52
C THR A 61 -6.54 -0.42 -0.30
N TRP A 62 -6.06 0.79 -0.55
CA TRP A 62 -6.94 1.96 -0.50
C TRP A 62 -7.94 1.96 -1.66
N PRO A 63 -9.21 2.35 -1.44
CA PRO A 63 -9.83 2.76 -0.18
C PRO A 63 -10.31 1.58 0.69
N LEU A 64 -10.30 1.77 2.02
CA LEU A 64 -10.98 0.83 2.93
C LEU A 64 -12.50 1.05 2.91
N PRO A 65 -13.31 -0.02 2.89
CA PRO A 65 -14.77 0.09 2.75
C PRO A 65 -15.44 0.83 3.92
N ASN A 66 -14.93 0.64 5.15
CA ASN A 66 -15.55 1.15 6.38
C ASN A 66 -14.70 2.21 7.09
N LYS A 67 -13.67 2.75 6.42
CA LYS A 67 -12.74 3.69 7.05
C LYS A 67 -12.12 4.65 6.05
N SER A 68 -12.62 5.88 6.04
CA SER A 68 -12.06 6.95 5.22
C SER A 68 -10.92 7.66 5.96
N CYS A 69 -9.86 8.03 5.25
CA CYS A 69 -8.79 8.86 5.79
C CYS A 69 -9.35 10.14 6.43
N GLY A 70 -8.88 10.46 7.63
CA GLY A 70 -9.28 11.67 8.36
C GLY A 70 -10.62 11.59 9.09
N LYS A 71 -11.38 10.49 8.98
CA LYS A 71 -12.56 10.25 9.81
C LYS A 71 -12.15 9.47 11.06
N LYS A 72 -12.22 10.13 12.23
CA LYS A 72 -12.06 9.51 13.55
C LYS A 72 -13.29 8.69 13.89
#